data_AF-A0A6C0LWB2-F1
#
_entry.id   AF-A0A6C0LWB2-F1
#
_cell.length_a   1.000
_cell.length_b   1.000
_cell.length_c   1.000
_cell.angle_alpha   90.00
_cell.angle_beta   90.00
_cell.angle_gamma   90.00
#
_symmetry.space_group_name_H-M   'P 1'
#
loop_
_entity.id
_entity.type
_entity.pdbx_description
1 polymer ?
#
loop_
_entity_poly.entity_id
_entity_poly.type
_entity_poly.pdbx_seq_one_letter_code
_entity_poly.pdbx_strand_id
1 'polypeptide(L)'
;MSSNRLMYDTCAYSKRLNESVGPLSYVLNPMKYENCQKCRHELGIVGGTSVSHIKGNLVDLENDLRGATRANTLCPDNKFKPNNGSITIKGNGCGKNDRTVDTNLVHLPSCQMIRYKPTPLPPAMDLSNCPAPKVPVTSQCQ
;
A
#
# COMPACT_ATOMS: atom_id res chain seq x y z
N MET A 1 39.11 -4.97 -22.96
CA MET A 1 38.33 -3.83 -22.45
C MET A 1 36.85 -4.10 -22.76
N SER A 2 36.10 -4.77 -21.88
CA SER A 2 34.67 -4.96 -22.09
C SER A 2 33.91 -3.72 -21.60
N SER A 3 33.28 -2.98 -22.51
CA SER A 3 32.43 -1.84 -22.18
C SER A 3 31.13 -2.30 -21.50
N ASN A 4 31.18 -2.57 -20.19
CA ASN A 4 30.01 -2.92 -19.37
C ASN A 4 29.24 -1.68 -18.87
N ARG A 5 29.48 -0.49 -19.43
CA ARG A 5 28.74 0.72 -19.05
C ARG A 5 27.41 0.76 -19.79
N LEU A 6 26.32 0.92 -19.03
CA LEU A 6 24.94 0.94 -19.52
C LEU A 6 24.70 1.94 -20.67
N MET A 7 25.43 3.07 -20.69
CA MET A 7 25.33 4.10 -21.73
C MET A 7 25.60 3.59 -23.15
N TYR A 8 26.36 2.50 -23.30
CA TYR A 8 26.70 1.91 -24.60
C TYR A 8 25.76 0.78 -25.03
N ASP A 9 24.65 0.59 -24.31
CA ASP A 9 23.62 -0.37 -24.69
C ASP A 9 22.90 0.13 -25.96
N THR A 10 23.26 -0.46 -27.10
CA THR A 10 22.78 -0.11 -28.44
C THR A 10 21.26 -0.15 -28.55
N CYS A 11 20.63 -0.97 -27.72
CA CYS A 11 19.20 -1.22 -27.68
C CYS A 11 18.40 -0.12 -26.95
N ALA A 12 19.00 0.62 -26.00
CA ALA A 12 18.33 1.73 -25.29
C ALA A 12 18.23 3.01 -26.09
N TYR A 13 19.27 3.32 -26.85
CA TYR A 13 19.41 4.64 -27.48
C TYR A 13 18.25 4.93 -28.43
N SER A 14 17.82 3.93 -29.21
CA SER A 14 16.69 4.02 -30.15
C SER A 14 15.33 4.17 -29.46
N LYS A 15 15.16 3.64 -28.24
CA LYS A 15 13.89 3.76 -27.50
C LYS A 15 13.78 5.01 -26.64
N ARG A 16 14.88 5.54 -26.09
CA ARG A 16 14.85 6.80 -25.31
C ARG A 16 14.27 7.99 -26.09
N LEU A 17 14.54 8.05 -27.38
CA LEU A 17 14.00 9.09 -28.27
C LEU A 17 12.46 9.01 -28.39
N ASN A 18 11.89 7.81 -28.27
CA ASN A 18 10.45 7.56 -28.35
C ASN A 18 9.73 7.74 -27.00
N GLU A 19 10.43 7.56 -25.88
CA GLU A 19 9.86 7.54 -24.52
C GLU A 19 9.77 8.93 -23.86
N SER A 20 10.28 9.99 -24.50
CA SER A 20 10.37 11.34 -23.94
C SER A 20 9.04 12.10 -23.79
N VAL A 21 7.89 11.45 -24.02
CA VAL A 21 6.57 12.11 -24.15
C VAL A 21 5.58 11.83 -23.02
N GLY A 22 6.06 11.44 -21.83
CA GLY A 22 5.24 11.26 -20.62
C GLY A 22 5.55 9.93 -19.96
N PRO A 23 5.55 9.79 -18.63
CA PRO A 23 4.52 10.35 -17.75
C PRO A 23 5.01 10.75 -16.33
N LEU A 24 4.53 11.89 -15.84
CA LEU A 24 4.79 12.42 -14.49
C LEU A 24 3.92 11.78 -13.39
N SER A 25 2.86 11.05 -13.76
CA SER A 25 1.81 10.63 -12.82
C SER A 25 2.15 9.41 -11.94
N TYR A 26 3.10 8.57 -12.33
CA TYR A 26 3.42 7.33 -11.61
C TYR A 26 4.33 7.54 -10.38
N VAL A 27 5.12 8.61 -10.38
CA VAL A 27 6.12 8.89 -9.33
C VAL A 27 5.49 9.40 -8.03
N LEU A 28 4.26 9.92 -8.09
CA LEU A 28 3.67 10.72 -7.03
C LEU A 28 2.63 9.98 -6.15
N ASN A 29 2.64 8.65 -6.04
CA ASN A 29 1.64 7.93 -5.24
C ASN A 29 2.13 7.59 -3.80
N PRO A 30 1.57 8.21 -2.75
CA PRO A 30 2.03 8.05 -1.36
C PRO A 30 1.40 6.86 -0.59
N MET A 31 0.56 6.00 -1.19
CA MET A 31 -0.16 4.92 -0.49
C MET A 31 0.65 3.60 -0.34
N LYS A 32 1.94 3.70 0.02
CA LYS A 32 2.96 2.66 -0.20
C LYS A 32 2.96 1.43 0.75
N TYR A 33 2.27 1.47 1.89
CA TYR A 33 2.40 0.41 2.90
C TYR A 33 1.06 -0.24 3.22
N GLU A 34 1.08 -1.55 3.41
CA GLU A 34 -0.11 -2.36 3.62
C GLU A 34 0.06 -3.36 4.77
N ASN A 35 -1.04 -3.63 5.45
CA ASN A 35 -1.12 -4.59 6.54
C ASN A 35 -0.95 -6.04 6.03
N CYS A 36 -0.27 -6.90 6.80
CA CYS A 36 -0.10 -8.32 6.48
C CYS A 36 -1.38 -9.15 6.71
N GLN A 37 -2.28 -8.72 7.61
CA GLN A 37 -3.56 -9.39 7.86
C GLN A 37 -4.72 -8.62 7.23
N LYS A 38 -4.89 -8.83 5.93
CA LYS A 38 -5.85 -8.10 5.13
C LYS A 38 -7.19 -8.80 5.13
N CYS A 39 -8.25 -8.03 5.32
CA CYS A 39 -9.60 -8.50 5.15
C CYS A 39 -10.46 -7.38 4.57
N ARG A 40 -11.53 -7.76 3.87
CA ARG A 40 -12.49 -6.80 3.31
C ARG A 40 -13.64 -6.59 4.29
N HIS A 41 -13.91 -5.34 4.66
CA HIS A 41 -15.12 -5.01 5.42
C HIS A 41 -16.36 -5.06 4.52
N GLU A 42 -17.36 -5.87 4.88
CA GLU A 42 -18.63 -5.94 4.14
C GLU A 42 -19.47 -4.67 4.33
N LEU A 43 -19.45 -4.10 5.54
CA LEU A 43 -20.26 -2.95 5.91
C LEU A 43 -19.44 -1.95 6.73
N GLY A 44 -19.44 -0.67 6.34
CA GLY A 44 -19.15 0.43 7.26
C GLY A 44 -17.86 1.24 7.04
N ILE A 45 -17.05 0.98 6.01
CA ILE A 45 -15.90 1.84 5.69
C ILE A 45 -15.99 2.36 4.26
N VAL A 46 -16.20 3.67 4.11
CA VAL A 46 -16.06 4.37 2.84
C VAL A 46 -14.56 4.41 2.50
N GLY A 47 -14.12 3.54 1.57
CA GLY A 47 -12.71 3.45 1.15
C GLY A 47 -11.95 2.19 1.60
N GLY A 48 -12.64 1.12 2.02
CA GLY A 48 -12.00 -0.18 2.28
C GLY A 48 -11.47 -0.88 1.00
N THR A 49 -10.74 -1.98 1.17
CA THR A 49 -10.20 -2.84 0.09
C THR A 49 -11.31 -3.60 -0.65
N SER A 50 -12.10 -2.89 -1.46
CA SER A 50 -13.16 -3.48 -2.29
C SER A 50 -12.64 -4.20 -3.54
N VAL A 51 -11.32 -4.12 -3.80
CA VAL A 51 -10.68 -4.61 -5.02
C VAL A 51 -9.96 -5.93 -4.76
N SER A 52 -10.02 -6.85 -5.72
CA SER A 52 -9.30 -8.11 -5.71
C SER A 52 -7.77 -7.92 -5.78
N HIS A 53 -7.04 -8.73 -5.02
CA HIS A 53 -5.57 -8.80 -5.06
C HIS A 53 -5.07 -9.90 -6.00
N ILE A 54 -3.78 -9.93 -6.26
CA ILE A 54 -3.17 -11.04 -7.01
C ILE A 54 -3.07 -12.30 -6.15
N LYS A 55 -3.16 -13.47 -6.78
CA LYS A 55 -2.98 -14.76 -6.12
C LYS A 55 -1.52 -15.05 -5.72
N GLY A 56 -0.58 -14.58 -6.53
CA GLY A 56 0.85 -14.73 -6.28
C GLY A 56 1.38 -13.80 -5.18
N ASN A 57 2.69 -13.85 -4.94
CA ASN A 57 3.33 -12.95 -3.98
C ASN A 57 3.33 -11.51 -4.51
N LEU A 58 2.61 -10.62 -3.80
CA LEU A 58 2.52 -9.21 -4.15
C LEU A 58 3.90 -8.53 -4.12
N VAL A 59 4.77 -8.90 -3.17
CA VAL A 59 6.11 -8.33 -3.08
C VAL A 59 6.96 -8.68 -4.30
N ASP A 60 6.86 -9.91 -4.81
CA ASP A 60 7.60 -10.33 -6.00
C ASP A 60 7.04 -9.66 -7.27
N LEU A 61 5.71 -9.53 -7.36
CA LEU A 61 5.08 -8.74 -8.42
C LEU A 61 5.59 -7.30 -8.41
N GLU A 62 5.52 -6.64 -7.25
CA GLU A 62 5.96 -5.25 -7.10
C GLU A 62 7.46 -5.09 -7.32
N ASN A 63 8.29 -6.04 -6.88
CA ASN A 63 9.72 -6.02 -7.15
C ASN A 63 10.03 -6.17 -8.65
N ASP A 64 9.24 -6.97 -9.38
CA ASP A 64 9.37 -7.14 -10.83
C ASP A 64 8.86 -5.94 -11.63
N LEU A 65 7.70 -5.39 -11.22
CA LEU A 65 7.14 -4.15 -11.78
C LEU A 65 8.05 -2.93 -11.47
N ARG A 66 8.71 -2.93 -10.30
CA ARG A 66 9.76 -1.97 -9.92
C ARG A 66 11.07 -2.19 -10.69
N GLY A 67 11.22 -3.32 -11.39
CA GLY A 67 12.41 -3.66 -12.17
C GLY A 67 13.63 -4.03 -11.32
N ALA A 68 13.48 -4.29 -10.02
CA ALA A 68 14.59 -4.64 -9.13
C ALA A 68 15.11 -6.07 -9.34
N THR A 69 14.27 -6.95 -9.89
CA THR A 69 14.59 -8.36 -10.21
C THR A 69 15.25 -8.53 -11.58
N ARG A 70 15.26 -7.49 -12.41
CA ARG A 70 15.75 -7.53 -13.79
C ARG A 70 17.20 -7.07 -13.84
N ALA A 71 17.99 -7.65 -14.75
CA ALA A 71 19.33 -7.15 -15.01
C ALA A 71 19.23 -5.67 -15.38
N ASN A 72 20.07 -4.85 -14.76
CA ASN A 72 20.19 -3.45 -15.12
C ASN A 72 20.76 -3.40 -16.55
N THR A 73 19.86 -3.31 -17.52
CA THR A 73 20.12 -3.19 -18.95
C THR A 73 19.14 -2.19 -19.48
N LEU A 74 19.55 -1.52 -20.53
CA LEU A 74 18.89 -0.37 -21.08
C LEU A 74 17.98 -0.82 -22.26
N CYS A 75 18.20 -2.04 -22.77
CA CYS A 75 17.39 -2.75 -23.76
C CYS A 75 15.95 -3.09 -23.28
N PRO A 76 14.89 -2.85 -24.10
CA PRO A 76 13.51 -3.10 -23.73
C PRO A 76 13.13 -4.59 -23.69
N ASP A 77 13.92 -5.50 -24.29
CA ASP A 77 13.62 -6.93 -24.25
C ASP A 77 13.75 -7.54 -22.85
N ASN A 78 14.63 -6.97 -22.03
CA ASN A 78 14.83 -7.36 -20.65
C ASN A 78 13.93 -6.57 -19.69
N LYS A 79 13.22 -5.54 -20.18
CA LYS A 79 12.22 -4.79 -19.41
C LYS A 79 10.93 -5.59 -19.26
N PHE A 80 10.06 -5.13 -18.36
CA PHE A 80 8.76 -5.75 -18.11
C PHE A 80 7.91 -5.81 -19.39
N LYS A 81 7.48 -7.02 -19.75
CA LYS A 81 6.53 -7.27 -20.84
C LYS A 81 5.22 -7.73 -20.18
N PRO A 82 4.10 -7.01 -20.35
CA PRO A 82 2.83 -7.45 -19.79
C PRO A 82 2.43 -8.76 -20.46
N ASN A 83 2.15 -9.79 -19.65
CA ASN A 83 1.64 -11.08 -20.08
C ASN A 83 0.33 -11.38 -19.35
N ASN A 84 -0.61 -12.03 -20.01
CA ASN A 84 -1.89 -12.37 -19.43
C ASN A 84 -1.72 -13.63 -18.55
N GLY A 85 -1.94 -13.48 -17.23
CA GLY A 85 -2.14 -14.58 -16.29
C GLY A 85 -0.92 -15.03 -15.48
N SER A 86 0.32 -14.80 -15.93
CA SER A 86 1.51 -15.15 -15.13
C SER A 86 2.75 -14.38 -15.53
N ILE A 87 3.54 -13.95 -14.55
CA ILE A 87 4.82 -13.26 -14.74
C ILE A 87 5.95 -14.19 -14.28
N THR A 88 6.90 -14.46 -15.19
CA THR A 88 8.11 -15.23 -14.87
C THR A 88 9.26 -14.29 -14.58
N ILE A 89 9.71 -14.27 -13.33
CA ILE A 89 10.88 -13.53 -12.88
C ILE A 89 12.11 -14.40 -13.11
N LYS A 90 12.98 -13.96 -14.01
CA LYS A 90 14.24 -14.66 -14.33
C LYS A 90 15.23 -14.53 -13.18
N GLY A 91 15.75 -15.65 -12.71
CA GLY A 91 16.75 -15.67 -11.64
C GLY A 91 18.11 -15.19 -12.14
N ASN A 92 18.62 -14.07 -11.60
CA ASN A 92 19.96 -13.58 -11.90
C ASN A 92 20.92 -13.83 -10.72
N GLY A 93 21.91 -14.71 -10.90
CA GLY A 93 23.00 -14.96 -9.95
C GLY A 93 22.63 -15.73 -8.68
N CYS A 94 23.50 -16.65 -8.24
CA CYS A 94 23.51 -17.56 -7.06
C CYS A 94 22.22 -18.32 -6.65
N GLY A 95 21.05 -18.03 -7.21
CA GLY A 95 19.82 -18.81 -7.12
C GLY A 95 19.15 -18.85 -8.49
N LYS A 96 19.43 -19.90 -9.27
CA LYS A 96 19.04 -20.03 -10.69
C LYS A 96 17.56 -20.33 -10.93
N ASN A 97 16.71 -20.20 -9.91
CA ASN A 97 15.33 -20.65 -10.02
C ASN A 97 14.46 -19.50 -10.49
N ASP A 98 13.89 -19.66 -11.68
CA ASP A 98 12.85 -18.78 -12.19
C ASP A 98 11.65 -18.84 -11.23
N ARG A 99 11.20 -17.67 -10.78
CA ARG A 99 10.01 -17.56 -9.91
C ARG A 99 8.82 -17.17 -10.77
N THR A 100 7.72 -17.90 -10.66
CA THR A 100 6.49 -17.59 -11.38
C THR A 100 5.47 -16.97 -10.44
N VAL A 101 5.02 -15.77 -10.76
CA VAL A 101 3.98 -15.05 -10.02
C VAL A 101 2.67 -15.16 -10.79
N ASP A 102 1.66 -15.72 -10.15
CA ASP A 102 0.29 -15.83 -10.67
C ASP A 102 -0.43 -14.47 -10.53
N THR A 103 -0.87 -13.90 -11.64
CA THR A 103 -1.55 -12.59 -11.68
C THR A 103 -3.07 -12.68 -11.66
N ASN A 104 -3.63 -13.89 -11.50
CA ASN A 104 -5.07 -14.06 -11.36
C ASN A 104 -5.59 -13.33 -10.12
N LEU A 105 -6.76 -12.72 -10.27
CA LEU A 105 -7.39 -11.91 -9.24
C LEU A 105 -8.10 -12.80 -8.22
N VAL A 106 -7.82 -12.58 -6.94
CA VAL A 106 -8.43 -13.25 -5.79
C VAL A 106 -9.03 -12.21 -4.86
N HIS A 107 -10.28 -12.44 -4.47
CA HIS A 107 -10.98 -11.58 -3.54
C HIS A 107 -10.64 -11.98 -2.10
N LEU A 108 -10.44 -10.98 -1.23
CA LEU A 108 -10.17 -11.21 0.18
C LEU A 108 -11.42 -11.74 0.88
N PRO A 109 -11.26 -12.54 1.95
CA PRO A 109 -12.37 -12.94 2.79
C PRO A 109 -13.01 -11.73 3.47
N SER A 110 -14.32 -11.83 3.76
CA SER A 110 -15.04 -10.81 4.50
C SER A 110 -14.72 -10.86 5.99
N CYS A 111 -14.58 -9.68 6.60
CA CYS A 111 -14.45 -9.52 8.06
C CYS A 111 -15.22 -8.29 8.52
N GLN A 112 -15.87 -8.37 9.68
CA GLN A 112 -16.62 -7.26 10.25
C GLN A 112 -15.95 -6.74 11.52
N MET A 113 -15.96 -5.43 11.73
CA MET A 113 -15.53 -4.85 12.99
C MET A 113 -16.48 -5.28 14.11
N ILE A 114 -15.94 -5.71 15.25
CA ILE A 114 -16.74 -6.02 16.44
C ILE A 114 -17.24 -4.70 17.02
N ARG A 115 -18.56 -4.50 17.07
CA ARG A 115 -19.16 -3.33 17.73
C ARG A 115 -19.17 -3.55 19.25
N TYR A 116 -18.41 -2.76 19.99
CA TYR A 116 -18.48 -2.76 21.46
C TYR A 116 -19.79 -2.14 21.94
N LYS A 117 -20.33 -2.67 23.05
CA LYS A 117 -21.48 -2.06 23.73
C LYS A 117 -21.06 -0.69 24.28
N PRO A 118 -21.94 0.33 24.26
CA PRO A 118 -21.62 1.61 24.89
C PRO A 118 -21.37 1.39 26.39
N THR A 119 -20.41 2.13 26.94
CA THR A 119 -20.16 2.14 28.39
C THR A 119 -21.42 2.67 29.09
N PRO A 120 -21.92 1.99 30.13
CA PRO A 120 -23.03 2.53 30.91
C PRO A 120 -22.62 3.88 31.50
N LEU A 121 -23.47 4.88 31.35
CA LEU A 121 -23.25 6.15 32.03
C LEU A 121 -23.47 5.96 33.53
N PRO A 122 -22.73 6.68 34.39
CA PRO A 122 -23.04 6.71 35.81
C PRO A 122 -24.47 7.25 36.00
N PRO A 123 -25.17 6.82 37.07
CA PRO A 123 -26.42 7.44 37.45
C PRO A 123 -26.23 8.95 37.67
N ALA A 124 -27.27 9.73 37.45
CA ALA A 124 -27.24 11.18 37.69
C ALA A 124 -26.79 11.47 39.13
N MET A 125 -25.94 12.48 39.29
CA MET A 125 -25.45 12.90 40.60
C MET A 125 -26.64 13.44 41.42
N ASP A 126 -26.83 12.89 42.61
CA ASP A 126 -27.81 13.41 43.56
C ASP A 126 -27.23 14.64 44.28
N LEU A 127 -27.69 15.83 43.87
CA LEU A 127 -27.26 17.11 44.45
C LEU A 127 -28.01 17.45 45.76
N SER A 128 -28.96 16.63 46.22
CA SER A 128 -29.75 16.92 47.41
C SER A 128 -28.92 16.99 48.70
N ASN A 129 -27.81 16.24 48.77
CA ASN A 129 -26.89 16.21 49.90
C ASN A 129 -25.68 17.14 49.75
N CYS A 130 -25.58 17.93 48.68
CA CYS A 130 -24.47 18.87 48.51
C CYS A 130 -24.76 20.19 49.25
N PRO A 131 -24.01 20.55 50.31
CA PRO A 131 -24.15 21.87 50.91
C PRO A 131 -23.72 22.94 49.90
N ALA A 132 -24.52 24.00 49.78
CA ALA A 132 -24.18 25.12 48.91
C ALA A 132 -22.80 25.70 49.30
N PRO A 133 -21.94 26.06 48.32
CA PRO A 133 -20.64 26.64 48.63
C PRO A 133 -20.85 27.93 49.44
N LYS A 134 -20.25 27.99 50.63
CA LYS A 134 -20.23 29.21 51.45
C LYS A 134 -19.29 30.21 50.79
N VAL A 135 -19.82 31.01 49.87
CA VAL A 135 -19.12 32.21 49.40
C VAL A 135 -19.08 33.22 50.55
N PRO A 136 -17.90 33.69 50.99
CA PRO A 136 -17.83 34.76 51.96
C PRO A 136 -18.42 36.01 51.29
N VAL A 137 -19.54 36.48 51.82
CA VAL A 137 -20.16 37.73 51.38
C VAL A 137 -19.23 38.84 51.88
N THR A 138 -18.33 39.33 51.03
CA THR A 138 -17.67 40.60 51.29
C THR A 138 -18.75 41.66 51.30
N SER A 139 -19.07 42.19 52.48
CA SER A 139 -20.02 43.30 52.64
C SER A 139 -19.59 44.43 51.71
N GLN A 140 -20.44 44.78 50.75
CA GLN A 140 -20.20 45.93 49.90
C GLN A 140 -19.99 47.17 50.75
N CYS A 141 -18.95 47.92 50.39
CA CYS A 141 -18.52 49.16 51.03
C CYS A 141 -19.69 50.16 51.16
N GLN A 142 -19.83 50.75 52.34
CA GLN A 142 -20.54 52.03 52.52
C GLN A 142 -19.74 53.18 51.92
#